data_AF-A0A284RQL8-F1
#
_entry.id   AF-A0A284RQL8-F1
#
_cell.length_a   1.000
_cell.length_b   1.000
_cell.length_c   1.000
_cell.angle_alpha   90.00
_cell.angle_beta   90.00
_cell.angle_gamma   90.00
#
_symmetry.space_group_name_H-M   'P 1'
#
loop_
_entity.id
_entity.type
_entity.pdbx_description
1 polymer ?
#
loop_
_entity_poly.entity_id
_entity_poly.type
_entity_poly.pdbx_seq_one_letter_code
_entity_poly.pdbx_strand_id
1 'polypeptide(L)'
;MHQVNGYVKSITRVAVELRADDLDVYALGWLSNMSSNPSVQNIVIQSTSALPLRSVETLKQYAERFSEMSLRNDFDRMVETGQESIIERLIRVRFRFDTWSLFLMDIDQPSTETYAAEVLCADYYLPDSERTYEIFNLVKAQFMESPPDDQLCLQPIVWAHLLQYLLPFTPKSGLIPLFLMIPPDYWRADYKPPPLFLKYNMKIRSISREDHHAVNLRDAVYNHLYPDIADALFEGFTHVEDSIFHSELVADEFPAPQDPHLLSLLTLADSPYIHVEDSIFHPDPVADEFPAPQDPRLLSLLTLAGSPSIRKTAINPSMRELFDRVLINIDIYMGLPHGLPDHETPPFELDSNRYAVLKLLYTLVSSDDFGTTMMVDNQRTTLMLFLQALNSTTPRPRFLSSDWCTPTMAINFTEIAFWFPDWTLSADPTTLEFVYEFLQVGEPMATQILSRFVSGRLLDYPVKLRGGSEIFQSQYKLPGILRAFISGVRRSDAAVAYLFELDNIFAVCAMFIIWQNIPDLHLLVQCCPDHPVWTECLQKLDTILEHFELELPSWRREEIISTVSDFRLLFERGEPPIFNSRPNVSSLWRRLRRRHWNVGKEVTEAGQV
;
A
#
# COMPACT_ATOMS: atom_id res chain seq x y z
N MET A 1 -32.57 12.44 13.12
CA MET A 1 -33.59 11.37 13.01
C MET A 1 -33.39 10.46 11.79
N HIS A 2 -33.04 10.98 10.60
CA HIS A 2 -32.80 10.14 9.41
C HIS A 2 -31.57 9.20 9.49
N GLN A 3 -30.47 9.62 10.11
CA GLN A 3 -29.29 8.74 10.31
C GLN A 3 -29.55 7.55 11.26
N VAL A 4 -30.33 7.76 12.31
CA VAL A 4 -30.69 6.70 13.27
C VAL A 4 -31.61 5.66 12.61
N ASN A 5 -32.50 6.09 11.72
CA ASN A 5 -33.41 5.18 11.01
C ASN A 5 -32.66 4.32 9.96
N GLY A 6 -31.62 4.87 9.32
CA GLY A 6 -30.73 4.11 8.43
C GLY A 6 -29.92 3.04 9.18
N TYR A 7 -29.40 3.38 10.35
CA TYR A 7 -28.60 2.48 11.20
C TYR A 7 -29.44 1.36 11.85
N VAL A 8 -30.66 1.67 12.31
CA VAL A 8 -31.58 0.65 12.83
C VAL A 8 -32.00 -0.30 11.71
N LYS A 9 -32.28 0.22 10.51
CA LYS A 9 -32.68 -0.60 9.35
C LYS A 9 -31.56 -1.55 8.91
N SER A 10 -30.30 -1.12 8.91
CA SER A 10 -29.16 -1.99 8.60
C SER A 10 -28.96 -3.07 9.66
N ILE A 11 -29.07 -2.74 10.95
CA ILE A 11 -28.99 -3.72 12.04
C ILE A 11 -30.11 -4.75 11.96
N THR A 12 -31.37 -4.32 11.73
CA THR A 12 -32.49 -5.25 11.60
C THR A 12 -32.35 -6.15 10.38
N ARG A 13 -31.81 -5.64 9.26
CA ARG A 13 -31.56 -6.45 8.07
C ARG A 13 -30.53 -7.55 8.35
N VAL A 14 -29.39 -7.17 8.94
CA VAL A 14 -28.33 -8.12 9.32
C VAL A 14 -28.85 -9.14 10.34
N ALA A 15 -29.69 -8.73 11.30
CA ALA A 15 -30.29 -9.63 12.28
C ALA A 15 -31.33 -10.59 11.68
N VAL A 16 -32.08 -10.17 10.65
CA VAL A 16 -33.02 -11.03 9.91
C VAL A 16 -32.27 -12.01 9.02
N GLU A 17 -31.23 -11.57 8.31
CA GLU A 17 -30.35 -12.43 7.51
C GLU A 17 -29.65 -13.48 8.40
N LEU A 18 -29.15 -13.09 9.57
CA LEU A 18 -28.60 -14.02 10.57
C LEU A 18 -29.60 -15.09 11.01
N ARG A 19 -30.85 -14.71 11.26
CA ARG A 19 -31.92 -15.64 11.70
C ARG A 19 -32.46 -16.52 10.58
N ALA A 20 -32.38 -16.08 9.32
CA ALA A 20 -32.77 -16.87 8.16
C ALA A 20 -31.84 -18.08 8.01
N ASP A 21 -30.53 -17.86 8.11
CA ASP A 21 -29.54 -18.94 8.03
C ASP A 21 -29.71 -19.98 9.15
N ASP A 22 -30.02 -19.53 10.38
CA ASP A 22 -30.29 -20.44 11.50
C ASP A 22 -31.59 -21.23 11.26
N LEU A 23 -32.63 -20.60 10.71
CA LEU A 23 -33.90 -21.25 10.42
C LEU A 23 -33.74 -22.35 9.36
N ASP A 24 -32.94 -22.10 8.33
CA ASP A 24 -32.63 -23.08 7.28
C ASP A 24 -31.90 -24.30 7.85
N VAL A 25 -30.99 -24.09 8.81
CA VAL A 25 -30.31 -25.19 9.53
C VAL A 25 -31.30 -26.05 10.29
N TYR A 26 -32.20 -25.44 11.08
CA TYR A 26 -33.19 -26.19 11.84
C TYR A 26 -34.18 -26.93 10.92
N ALA A 27 -34.58 -26.31 9.81
CA ALA A 27 -35.47 -26.93 8.82
C ALA A 27 -34.81 -28.15 8.16
N LEU A 28 -33.57 -28.02 7.69
CA LEU A 28 -32.82 -29.11 7.08
C LEU A 28 -32.53 -30.23 8.09
N GLY A 29 -32.14 -29.88 9.31
CA GLY A 29 -31.95 -30.85 10.38
C GLY A 29 -33.23 -31.59 10.75
N TRP A 30 -34.37 -30.88 10.82
CA TRP A 30 -35.67 -31.49 11.08
C TRP A 30 -36.10 -32.44 9.95
N LEU A 31 -35.96 -32.01 8.69
CA LEU A 31 -36.26 -32.83 7.52
C LEU A 31 -35.37 -34.08 7.46
N SER A 32 -34.08 -33.93 7.77
CA SER A 32 -33.12 -35.03 7.83
C SER A 32 -33.57 -36.08 8.85
N ASN A 33 -33.98 -35.66 10.05
CA ASN A 33 -34.36 -36.56 11.14
C ASN A 33 -35.76 -37.17 10.97
N MET A 34 -36.72 -36.46 10.38
CA MET A 34 -38.13 -36.88 10.33
C MET A 34 -38.49 -37.72 9.10
N SER A 35 -37.71 -37.64 8.02
CA SER A 35 -37.99 -38.35 6.78
C SER A 35 -37.01 -39.48 6.54
N SER A 36 -37.50 -40.66 6.14
CA SER A 36 -36.66 -41.72 5.56
C SER A 36 -36.89 -41.87 4.06
N ASN A 37 -37.56 -40.90 3.42
CA ASN A 37 -37.76 -40.90 1.98
C ASN A 37 -36.44 -40.51 1.26
N PRO A 38 -35.88 -41.37 0.38
CA PRO A 38 -34.61 -41.09 -0.29
C PRO A 38 -34.61 -39.79 -1.10
N SER A 39 -35.71 -39.43 -1.75
CA SER A 39 -35.81 -38.18 -2.51
C SER A 39 -35.72 -36.95 -1.61
N VAL A 40 -36.32 -37.01 -0.41
CA VAL A 40 -36.23 -35.92 0.59
C VAL A 40 -34.81 -35.83 1.14
N GLN A 41 -34.17 -36.97 1.42
CA GLN A 41 -32.78 -36.99 1.90
C GLN A 41 -31.82 -36.42 0.86
N ASN A 42 -31.97 -36.79 -0.42
CA ASN A 42 -31.17 -36.24 -1.52
C ASN A 42 -31.29 -34.71 -1.62
N ILE A 43 -32.51 -34.17 -1.47
CA ILE A 43 -32.73 -32.72 -1.46
C ILE A 43 -32.03 -32.09 -0.25
N VAL A 44 -32.23 -32.65 0.94
CA VAL A 44 -31.61 -32.13 2.17
C VAL A 44 -30.09 -32.10 2.04
N ILE A 45 -29.47 -33.18 1.58
CA ILE A 45 -28.02 -33.28 1.35
C ILE A 45 -27.57 -32.19 0.37
N GLN A 46 -28.17 -32.11 -0.83
CA GLN A 46 -27.80 -31.08 -1.81
C GLN A 46 -28.00 -29.65 -1.28
N SER A 47 -29.07 -29.41 -0.51
CA SER A 47 -29.34 -28.09 0.08
C SER A 47 -28.28 -27.69 1.10
N THR A 48 -27.65 -28.65 1.80
CA THR A 48 -26.52 -28.33 2.69
C THR A 48 -25.31 -27.76 1.96
N SER A 49 -25.21 -27.95 0.64
CA SER A 49 -24.15 -27.35 -0.22
C SER A 49 -24.29 -25.85 -0.44
N ALA A 50 -25.44 -25.26 -0.04
CA ALA A 50 -25.72 -23.83 -0.14
C ALA A 50 -25.70 -23.11 1.22
N LEU A 51 -25.65 -23.85 2.34
CA LEU A 51 -25.58 -23.27 3.67
C LEU A 51 -24.32 -22.43 3.90
N PRO A 52 -24.36 -21.35 4.69
CA PRO A 52 -23.14 -20.68 5.14
C PRO A 52 -22.20 -21.62 5.90
N LEU A 53 -20.88 -21.42 5.80
CA LEU A 53 -19.90 -22.28 6.50
C LEU A 53 -20.10 -22.32 8.02
N ARG A 54 -20.49 -21.19 8.63
CA ARG A 54 -20.81 -21.10 10.07
C ARG A 54 -21.93 -22.04 10.53
N SER A 55 -22.81 -22.41 9.62
CA SER A 55 -24.02 -23.18 9.89
C SER A 55 -23.75 -24.69 9.91
N VAL A 56 -22.59 -25.11 9.40
CA VAL A 56 -22.19 -26.52 9.30
C VAL A 56 -22.10 -27.17 10.67
N GLU A 57 -21.45 -26.52 11.63
CA GLU A 57 -21.28 -27.07 12.98
C GLU A 57 -22.61 -27.19 13.73
N THR A 58 -23.46 -26.17 13.63
CA THR A 58 -24.82 -26.20 14.19
C THR A 58 -25.65 -27.34 13.57
N LEU A 59 -25.54 -27.58 12.26
CA LEU A 59 -26.25 -28.68 11.61
C LEU A 59 -25.73 -30.04 12.07
N LYS A 60 -24.41 -30.21 12.22
CA LYS A 60 -23.80 -31.44 12.77
C LYS A 60 -24.33 -31.77 14.16
N GLN A 61 -24.48 -30.74 15.02
CA GLN A 61 -25.00 -30.92 16.38
C GLN A 61 -26.49 -31.29 16.41
N TYR A 62 -27.27 -30.80 15.45
CA TYR A 62 -28.73 -31.01 15.44
C TYR A 62 -29.17 -32.30 14.71
N ALA A 63 -28.35 -32.79 13.77
CA ALA A 63 -28.70 -33.95 12.96
C ALA A 63 -27.56 -34.98 12.97
N GLU A 64 -27.73 -36.03 13.79
CA GLU A 64 -26.80 -37.16 13.92
C GLU A 64 -26.49 -37.83 12.57
N ARG A 65 -27.39 -37.73 11.58
CA ARG A 65 -27.18 -38.26 10.22
C ARG A 65 -26.05 -37.56 9.44
N PHE A 66 -25.66 -36.36 9.82
CA PHE A 66 -24.47 -35.70 9.27
C PHE A 66 -23.17 -36.09 10.00
N SER A 67 -23.28 -36.93 11.04
CA SER A 67 -22.16 -37.56 11.74
C SER A 67 -21.84 -38.93 11.10
N GLU A 68 -20.92 -38.89 10.14
CA GLU A 68 -20.04 -39.94 9.60
C GLU A 68 -20.57 -41.28 9.06
N MET A 69 -21.81 -41.76 9.29
CA MET A 69 -22.15 -43.14 8.86
C MET A 69 -23.41 -43.32 7.97
N SER A 70 -24.39 -42.40 7.98
CA SER A 70 -25.64 -42.62 7.24
C SER A 70 -25.67 -42.12 5.79
N LEU A 71 -24.68 -41.33 5.37
CA LEU A 71 -24.73 -40.63 4.08
C LEU A 71 -24.19 -41.47 2.90
N ARG A 72 -23.35 -42.47 3.15
CA ARG A 72 -22.56 -43.18 2.12
C ARG A 72 -23.38 -43.73 0.95
N ASN A 73 -24.46 -44.46 1.23
CA ASN A 73 -25.27 -45.11 0.20
C ASN A 73 -26.10 -44.14 -0.65
N ASP A 74 -26.41 -42.96 -0.11
CA ASP A 74 -27.19 -41.94 -0.81
C ASP A 74 -26.29 -41.15 -1.77
N PHE A 75 -25.03 -40.90 -1.39
CA PHE A 75 -24.05 -40.21 -2.26
C PHE A 75 -23.71 -41.02 -3.52
N ASP A 76 -23.37 -42.31 -3.39
CA ASP A 76 -22.99 -43.14 -4.55
C ASP A 76 -24.12 -43.20 -5.60
N ARG A 77 -25.37 -43.30 -5.16
CA ARG A 77 -26.55 -43.28 -6.06
C ARG A 77 -26.78 -41.94 -6.76
N MET A 78 -26.40 -40.84 -6.12
CA MET A 78 -26.55 -39.50 -6.70
C MET A 78 -25.47 -39.23 -7.74
N VAL A 79 -24.28 -39.77 -7.51
CA VAL A 79 -23.14 -39.72 -8.42
C VAL A 79 -23.41 -40.50 -9.70
N GLU A 80 -24.03 -41.69 -9.61
CA GLU A 80 -24.39 -42.53 -10.76
C GLU A 80 -25.25 -41.79 -11.81
N THR A 81 -25.86 -40.65 -11.45
CA THR A 81 -26.62 -39.82 -12.39
C THR A 81 -25.75 -39.08 -13.41
N GLY A 82 -24.44 -38.91 -13.15
CA GLY A 82 -23.49 -38.19 -14.00
C GLY A 82 -23.78 -36.69 -14.17
N GLN A 83 -24.67 -36.10 -13.37
CA GLN A 83 -25.02 -34.68 -13.49
C GLN A 83 -23.99 -33.79 -12.78
N GLU A 84 -23.22 -33.01 -13.55
CA GLU A 84 -22.17 -32.11 -13.01
C GLU A 84 -22.69 -31.19 -11.90
N SER A 85 -23.87 -30.59 -12.07
CA SER A 85 -24.46 -29.71 -11.05
C SER A 85 -24.77 -30.42 -9.72
N ILE A 86 -25.02 -31.73 -9.75
CA ILE A 86 -25.18 -32.55 -8.54
C ILE A 86 -23.79 -32.83 -7.95
N ILE A 87 -22.84 -33.24 -8.78
CA ILE A 87 -21.46 -33.53 -8.37
C ILE A 87 -20.82 -32.33 -7.68
N GLU A 88 -20.92 -31.13 -8.25
CA GLU A 88 -20.44 -29.88 -7.64
C GLU A 88 -21.06 -29.64 -6.25
N ARG A 89 -22.37 -29.86 -6.12
CA ARG A 89 -23.06 -29.73 -4.82
C ARG A 89 -22.50 -30.74 -3.82
N LEU A 90 -22.34 -32.00 -4.22
CA LEU A 90 -21.83 -33.06 -3.36
C LEU A 90 -20.37 -32.83 -2.95
N ILE A 91 -19.53 -32.31 -3.83
CA ILE A 91 -18.16 -31.90 -3.53
C ILE A 91 -18.14 -30.82 -2.45
N ARG A 92 -19.01 -29.80 -2.55
CA ARG A 92 -19.15 -28.79 -1.49
C ARG A 92 -19.62 -29.39 -0.16
N VAL A 93 -20.59 -30.30 -0.19
CA VAL A 93 -21.02 -31.01 1.04
C VAL A 93 -19.84 -31.78 1.63
N ARG A 94 -19.07 -32.50 0.82
CA ARG A 94 -17.85 -33.18 1.25
C ARG A 94 -16.89 -32.22 1.94
N PHE A 95 -16.55 -31.11 1.31
CA PHE A 95 -15.63 -30.17 1.94
C PHE A 95 -16.21 -29.51 3.18
N ARG A 96 -17.52 -29.36 3.32
CA ARG A 96 -18.12 -28.76 4.52
C ARG A 96 -18.18 -29.74 5.69
N PHE A 97 -18.61 -30.97 5.43
CA PHE A 97 -18.86 -31.94 6.49
C PHE A 97 -17.66 -32.86 6.76
N ASP A 98 -16.62 -32.79 5.92
CA ASP A 98 -15.46 -33.69 5.96
C ASP A 98 -15.87 -35.16 5.75
N THR A 99 -16.86 -35.37 4.87
CA THR A 99 -17.45 -36.68 4.61
C THR A 99 -16.70 -37.46 3.52
N TRP A 100 -16.75 -38.79 3.64
CA TRP A 100 -15.96 -39.82 2.94
C TRP A 100 -15.79 -39.70 1.41
N SER A 101 -14.79 -40.43 0.88
CA SER A 101 -14.44 -40.58 -0.54
C SER A 101 -15.64 -40.92 -1.43
N LEU A 102 -15.93 -40.06 -2.38
CA LEU A 102 -16.88 -40.37 -3.45
C LEU A 102 -16.21 -41.36 -4.41
N PHE A 103 -16.85 -42.51 -4.69
CA PHE A 103 -16.47 -43.35 -5.83
C PHE A 103 -17.05 -42.72 -7.09
N LEU A 104 -16.28 -41.88 -7.79
CA LEU A 104 -16.75 -41.08 -8.93
C LEU A 104 -16.20 -41.54 -10.30
N MET A 105 -15.63 -42.74 -10.40
CA MET A 105 -14.84 -43.17 -11.57
C MET A 105 -15.59 -43.28 -12.91
N ASP A 106 -16.89 -42.97 -12.98
CA ASP A 106 -17.74 -43.20 -14.16
C ASP A 106 -18.30 -41.92 -14.82
N ILE A 107 -17.72 -40.74 -14.58
CA ILE A 107 -18.10 -39.54 -15.35
C ILE A 107 -17.32 -39.51 -16.67
N ASP A 108 -18.02 -39.81 -17.77
CA ASP A 108 -17.48 -39.61 -19.11
C ASP A 108 -17.29 -38.12 -19.39
N GLN A 109 -16.02 -37.67 -19.39
CA GLN A 109 -15.58 -36.35 -19.85
C GLN A 109 -16.07 -35.14 -18.99
N PRO A 110 -15.64 -35.03 -17.72
CA PRO A 110 -16.02 -33.90 -16.85
C PRO A 110 -15.49 -32.56 -17.37
N SER A 111 -16.19 -31.47 -17.06
CA SER A 111 -15.66 -30.10 -17.24
C SER A 111 -14.33 -29.91 -16.49
N THR A 112 -13.53 -28.91 -16.87
CA THR A 112 -12.25 -28.64 -16.20
C THR A 112 -12.45 -28.26 -14.72
N GLU A 113 -13.51 -27.53 -14.41
CA GLU A 113 -13.93 -27.18 -13.06
C GLU A 113 -14.32 -28.43 -12.26
N THR A 114 -15.10 -29.31 -12.89
CA THR A 114 -15.51 -30.57 -12.29
C THR A 114 -14.28 -31.44 -12.04
N TYR A 115 -13.40 -31.63 -13.03
CA TYR A 115 -12.13 -32.34 -12.87
C TYR A 115 -11.26 -31.79 -11.73
N ALA A 116 -11.12 -30.46 -11.63
CA ALA A 116 -10.33 -29.83 -10.57
C ALA A 116 -10.94 -30.02 -9.17
N ALA A 117 -12.26 -29.87 -9.06
CA ALA A 117 -12.98 -30.05 -7.81
C ALA A 117 -13.13 -31.53 -7.42
N GLU A 118 -13.09 -32.41 -8.41
CA GLU A 118 -13.36 -33.84 -8.29
C GLU A 118 -12.06 -34.65 -8.25
N VAL A 119 -11.33 -34.78 -9.35
CA VAL A 119 -10.18 -35.68 -9.45
C VAL A 119 -9.05 -35.20 -8.55
N LEU A 120 -8.76 -33.90 -8.56
CA LEU A 120 -7.61 -33.38 -7.79
C LEU A 120 -7.88 -33.22 -6.29
N CYS A 121 -9.14 -33.06 -5.88
CA CYS A 121 -9.48 -32.88 -4.47
C CYS A 121 -10.09 -34.14 -3.82
N ALA A 122 -10.67 -35.03 -4.63
CA ALA A 122 -11.53 -36.10 -4.15
C ALA A 122 -10.94 -37.50 -4.34
N ASP A 123 -10.11 -37.71 -5.37
CA ASP A 123 -9.60 -39.02 -5.78
C ASP A 123 -8.39 -39.46 -4.93
N TYR A 124 -8.51 -40.62 -4.29
CA TYR A 124 -7.48 -41.23 -3.44
C TYR A 124 -6.49 -42.10 -4.23
N TYR A 125 -6.77 -42.38 -5.51
CA TYR A 125 -6.01 -43.34 -6.33
C TYR A 125 -4.81 -42.71 -7.06
N LEU A 126 -4.79 -41.37 -7.22
CA LEU A 126 -3.60 -40.66 -7.67
C LEU A 126 -2.53 -40.66 -6.57
N PRO A 127 -1.28 -41.09 -6.84
CA PRO A 127 -0.16 -40.91 -5.93
C PRO A 127 -0.06 -39.45 -5.49
N ASP A 128 0.17 -39.19 -4.19
CA ASP A 128 0.18 -37.83 -3.64
C ASP A 128 1.16 -36.89 -4.37
N SER A 129 2.28 -37.42 -4.90
CA SER A 129 3.24 -36.65 -5.70
C SER A 129 2.69 -36.21 -7.06
N GLU A 130 1.93 -37.07 -7.74
CA GLU A 130 1.33 -36.75 -9.04
C GLU A 130 0.18 -35.76 -8.85
N ARG A 131 -0.67 -35.98 -7.83
CA ARG A 131 -1.74 -35.05 -7.46
C ARG A 131 -1.21 -33.66 -7.14
N THR A 132 -0.16 -33.56 -6.32
CA THR A 132 0.45 -32.28 -5.95
C THR A 132 1.00 -31.55 -7.18
N TYR A 133 1.63 -32.28 -8.10
CA TYR A 133 2.16 -31.72 -9.34
C TYR A 133 1.04 -31.21 -10.28
N GLU A 134 -0.06 -31.95 -10.40
CA GLU A 134 -1.22 -31.51 -11.19
C GLU A 134 -1.90 -30.28 -10.58
N ILE A 135 -2.14 -30.28 -9.26
CA ILE A 135 -2.66 -29.11 -8.53
C ILE A 135 -1.74 -27.91 -8.73
N PHE A 136 -0.44 -28.13 -8.62
CA PHE A 136 0.55 -27.07 -8.80
C PHE A 136 0.46 -26.44 -10.20
N ASN A 137 0.44 -27.26 -11.26
CA ASN A 137 0.33 -26.76 -12.62
C ASN A 137 -1.01 -26.07 -12.87
N LEU A 138 -2.10 -26.58 -12.30
CA LEU A 138 -3.42 -25.97 -12.40
C LEU A 138 -3.44 -24.58 -11.76
N VAL A 139 -2.92 -24.44 -10.54
CA VAL A 139 -2.83 -23.15 -9.84
C VAL A 139 -1.90 -22.21 -10.59
N LYS A 140 -0.74 -22.69 -11.06
CA LYS A 140 0.21 -21.89 -11.82
C LYS A 140 -0.36 -21.37 -13.13
N ALA A 141 -1.20 -22.15 -13.80
CA ALA A 141 -1.88 -21.73 -15.02
C ALA A 141 -2.81 -20.52 -14.77
N GLN A 142 -3.34 -20.36 -13.55
CA GLN A 142 -4.21 -19.23 -13.20
C GLN A 142 -3.43 -17.90 -13.02
N PHE A 143 -2.10 -17.95 -12.96
CA PHE A 143 -1.28 -16.74 -12.89
C PHE A 143 -0.92 -16.17 -14.26
N MET A 144 -1.11 -16.94 -15.32
CA MET A 144 -0.82 -16.49 -16.68
C MET A 144 -1.98 -15.64 -17.20
N GLU A 145 -1.69 -14.68 -18.08
CA GLU A 145 -2.68 -13.84 -18.77
C GLU A 145 -3.47 -14.66 -19.81
N SER A 146 -4.17 -15.69 -19.34
CA SER A 146 -5.18 -16.37 -20.13
C SER A 146 -6.40 -15.44 -20.29
N PRO A 147 -7.09 -15.48 -21.44
CA PRO A 147 -8.38 -14.81 -21.63
C PRO A 147 -9.32 -15.06 -20.43
N PRO A 148 -10.20 -14.11 -20.06
CA PRO A 148 -11.13 -14.29 -18.94
C PRO A 148 -11.99 -15.55 -19.05
N ASP A 149 -12.27 -16.00 -20.27
CA ASP A 149 -13.04 -17.20 -20.57
C ASP A 149 -12.28 -18.52 -20.28
N ASP A 150 -10.96 -18.46 -20.10
CA ASP A 150 -10.08 -19.59 -19.81
C ASP A 150 -9.69 -19.67 -18.32
N GLN A 151 -10.15 -18.72 -17.49
CA GLN A 151 -9.86 -18.73 -16.05
C GLN A 151 -10.79 -19.68 -15.31
N LEU A 152 -10.19 -20.57 -14.53
CA LEU A 152 -10.94 -21.55 -13.76
C LEU A 152 -11.76 -20.85 -12.68
N CYS A 153 -13.07 -21.07 -12.67
CA CYS A 153 -13.96 -20.54 -11.65
C CYS A 153 -14.36 -21.67 -10.70
N LEU A 154 -13.82 -21.66 -9.48
CA LEU A 154 -14.14 -22.63 -8.43
C LEU A 154 -14.70 -21.92 -7.21
N GLN A 155 -15.47 -22.63 -6.40
CA GLN A 155 -15.92 -22.07 -5.13
C GLN A 155 -14.73 -21.87 -4.17
N PRO A 156 -14.74 -20.82 -3.31
CA PRO A 156 -13.62 -20.52 -2.42
C PRO A 156 -13.15 -21.69 -1.54
N ILE A 157 -14.06 -22.56 -1.11
CA ILE A 157 -13.71 -23.75 -0.32
C ILE A 157 -12.90 -24.78 -1.11
N VAL A 158 -13.14 -24.88 -2.42
CA VAL A 158 -12.39 -25.76 -3.33
C VAL A 158 -10.99 -25.18 -3.53
N TRP A 159 -10.89 -23.87 -3.78
CA TRP A 159 -9.60 -23.17 -3.86
C TRP A 159 -8.77 -23.34 -2.58
N ALA A 160 -9.40 -23.18 -1.41
CA ALA A 160 -8.73 -23.38 -0.13
C ALA A 160 -8.15 -24.80 0.00
N HIS A 161 -8.88 -25.81 -0.48
CA HIS A 161 -8.44 -27.20 -0.44
C HIS A 161 -7.28 -27.47 -1.39
N LEU A 162 -7.36 -26.99 -2.62
CA LEU A 162 -6.26 -27.09 -3.60
C LEU A 162 -4.99 -26.42 -3.08
N LEU A 163 -5.09 -25.19 -2.58
CA LEU A 163 -3.96 -24.44 -2.05
C LEU A 163 -3.34 -25.09 -0.81
N GLN A 164 -4.13 -25.81 -0.01
CA GLN A 164 -3.63 -26.48 1.18
C GLN A 164 -2.66 -27.63 0.84
N TYR A 165 -2.86 -28.33 -0.28
CA TYR A 165 -1.91 -29.36 -0.74
C TYR A 165 -0.58 -28.79 -1.20
N LEU A 166 -0.54 -27.49 -1.51
CA LEU A 166 0.67 -26.81 -1.96
C LEU A 166 1.46 -26.17 -0.80
N LEU A 167 1.04 -26.37 0.45
CA LEU A 167 1.76 -25.88 1.62
C LEU A 167 3.02 -26.74 1.91
N PRO A 168 4.11 -26.13 2.39
CA PRO A 168 4.29 -24.70 2.66
C PRO A 168 4.62 -23.87 1.40
N PHE A 169 4.20 -22.61 1.38
CA PHE A 169 4.49 -21.69 0.27
C PHE A 169 5.90 -21.11 0.37
N THR A 170 6.88 -21.81 -0.18
CA THR A 170 8.28 -21.31 -0.21
C THR A 170 8.53 -20.39 -1.41
N PRO A 171 9.56 -19.53 -1.42
CA PRO A 171 9.94 -18.77 -2.62
C PRO A 171 10.21 -19.65 -3.84
N LYS A 172 10.72 -20.87 -3.62
CA LYS A 172 11.00 -21.88 -4.65
C LYS A 172 9.73 -22.52 -5.24
N SER A 173 8.59 -22.42 -4.55
CA SER A 173 7.32 -22.98 -5.02
C SER A 173 6.83 -22.28 -6.29
N GLY A 174 7.24 -21.06 -6.59
CA GLY A 174 6.68 -20.31 -7.73
C GLY A 174 5.25 -19.81 -7.49
N LEU A 175 4.75 -19.89 -6.25
CA LEU A 175 3.44 -19.38 -5.82
C LEU A 175 3.50 -17.94 -5.27
N ILE A 176 4.63 -17.25 -5.44
CA ILE A 176 4.83 -15.83 -5.11
C ILE A 176 3.69 -14.93 -5.63
N PRO A 177 3.10 -15.14 -6.83
CA PRO A 177 1.99 -14.32 -7.30
C PRO A 177 0.77 -14.27 -6.33
N LEU A 178 0.59 -15.27 -5.46
CA LEU A 178 -0.45 -15.22 -4.41
C LEU A 178 -0.27 -14.03 -3.47
N PHE A 179 0.97 -13.60 -3.22
CA PHE A 179 1.26 -12.41 -2.41
C PHE A 179 0.64 -11.14 -3.01
N LEU A 180 0.64 -11.03 -4.35
CA LEU A 180 0.08 -9.89 -5.07
C LEU A 180 -1.46 -9.86 -5.03
N MET A 181 -2.09 -10.97 -4.65
CA MET A 181 -3.54 -11.12 -4.52
C MET A 181 -4.06 -10.76 -3.12
N ILE A 182 -3.17 -10.54 -2.14
CA ILE A 182 -3.55 -10.13 -0.78
C ILE A 182 -4.08 -8.69 -0.82
N PRO A 183 -5.26 -8.40 -0.23
CA PRO A 183 -5.85 -7.08 -0.28
C PRO A 183 -5.04 -6.05 0.52
N PRO A 184 -4.97 -4.78 0.05
CA PRO A 184 -4.35 -3.67 0.77
C PRO A 184 -4.78 -3.54 2.24
N ASP A 185 -6.07 -3.78 2.53
CA ASP A 185 -6.62 -3.65 3.88
C ASP A 185 -6.03 -4.63 4.89
N TYR A 186 -5.51 -5.78 4.44
CA TYR A 186 -4.78 -6.73 5.32
C TYR A 186 -3.51 -6.12 5.89
N TRP A 187 -2.88 -5.17 5.18
CA TRP A 187 -1.58 -4.60 5.54
C TRP A 187 -1.68 -3.41 6.49
N ARG A 188 -2.88 -2.91 6.79
CA ARG A 188 -3.03 -1.77 7.70
C ARG A 188 -2.62 -2.15 9.12
N ALA A 189 -1.97 -1.21 9.82
CA ALA A 189 -1.57 -1.40 11.21
C ALA A 189 -2.77 -1.65 12.14
N ASP A 190 -3.93 -1.05 11.86
CA ASP A 190 -5.16 -1.21 12.65
C ASP A 190 -6.07 -2.36 12.19
N TYR A 191 -5.58 -3.21 11.28
CA TYR A 191 -6.28 -4.39 10.79
C TYR A 191 -6.78 -5.27 11.93
N LYS A 192 -8.02 -5.73 11.78
CA LYS A 192 -8.64 -6.70 12.68
C LYS A 192 -8.97 -7.95 11.87
N PRO A 193 -8.47 -9.14 12.27
CA PRO A 193 -8.74 -10.36 11.54
C PRO A 193 -10.25 -10.60 11.47
N PRO A 194 -10.79 -10.90 10.28
CA PRO A 194 -12.19 -11.28 10.14
C PRO A 194 -12.46 -12.61 10.87
N PRO A 195 -13.72 -12.91 11.20
CA PRO A 195 -14.08 -14.22 11.73
C PRO A 195 -13.70 -15.29 10.71
N LEU A 196 -12.81 -16.20 11.10
CA LEU A 196 -12.43 -17.35 10.29
C LEU A 196 -13.43 -18.47 10.55
N PHE A 197 -14.06 -18.97 9.48
CA PHE A 197 -15.00 -20.07 9.61
C PHE A 197 -14.23 -21.40 9.59
N LEU A 198 -14.38 -22.15 10.69
CA LEU A 198 -13.61 -23.33 11.02
C LEU A 198 -13.92 -24.50 10.08
N LYS A 199 -12.89 -25.29 9.77
CA LYS A 199 -13.04 -26.69 9.39
C LYS A 199 -11.98 -27.54 10.10
N TYR A 200 -12.34 -28.76 10.47
CA TYR A 200 -11.43 -29.78 11.01
C TYR A 200 -10.28 -30.02 10.00
N ASN A 201 -9.03 -30.00 10.46
CA ASN A 201 -7.81 -30.29 9.70
C ASN A 201 -7.46 -29.40 8.48
N MET A 202 -8.15 -28.28 8.23
CA MET A 202 -7.74 -27.33 7.18
C MET A 202 -6.88 -26.18 7.71
N LYS A 203 -5.73 -25.95 7.08
CA LYS A 203 -4.83 -24.81 7.39
C LYS A 203 -5.31 -23.51 6.73
N ILE A 204 -5.95 -23.60 5.56
CA ILE A 204 -6.49 -22.46 4.81
C ILE A 204 -8.01 -22.43 4.98
N ARG A 205 -8.54 -21.36 5.57
CA ARG A 205 -9.95 -21.18 5.91
C ARG A 205 -10.54 -20.02 5.10
N SER A 206 -11.87 -20.06 4.99
CA SER A 206 -12.61 -18.98 4.36
C SER A 206 -13.11 -17.97 5.39
N ILE A 207 -13.04 -16.68 5.04
CA ILE A 207 -13.59 -15.57 5.83
C ILE A 207 -15.02 -15.22 5.45
N SER A 208 -15.52 -15.76 4.33
CA SER A 208 -16.84 -15.40 3.81
C SER A 208 -17.93 -16.26 4.41
N ARG A 209 -19.10 -15.63 4.64
CA ARG A 209 -20.36 -16.32 4.94
C ARG A 209 -20.95 -16.98 3.71
N GLU A 210 -20.59 -16.48 2.53
CA GLU A 210 -21.04 -16.93 1.23
C GLU A 210 -19.84 -17.49 0.46
N ASP A 211 -19.77 -18.81 0.38
CA ASP A 211 -18.74 -19.58 -0.35
C ASP A 211 -19.36 -20.38 -1.50
N HIS A 212 -20.64 -20.14 -1.84
CA HIS A 212 -21.36 -20.95 -2.82
C HIS A 212 -21.15 -20.49 -4.27
N HIS A 213 -20.74 -19.24 -4.49
CA HIS A 213 -20.44 -18.72 -5.82
C HIS A 213 -19.04 -19.13 -6.28
N ALA A 214 -18.94 -19.62 -7.51
CA ALA A 214 -17.66 -19.92 -8.15
C ALA A 214 -16.99 -18.60 -8.56
N VAL A 215 -15.69 -18.49 -8.27
CA VAL A 215 -14.86 -17.32 -8.53
C VAL A 215 -13.48 -17.77 -9.03
N ASN A 216 -12.78 -16.89 -9.74
CA ASN A 216 -11.38 -17.16 -10.11
C ASN A 216 -10.47 -17.15 -8.87
N LEU A 217 -9.24 -17.64 -9.03
CA LEU A 217 -8.25 -17.73 -7.94
C LEU A 217 -7.97 -16.37 -7.28
N ARG A 218 -7.87 -15.29 -8.07
CA ARG A 218 -7.58 -13.95 -7.55
C ARG A 218 -8.69 -13.46 -6.63
N ASP A 219 -9.94 -13.59 -7.07
CA ASP A 219 -11.11 -13.19 -6.30
C ASP A 219 -11.28 -14.08 -5.06
N ALA A 220 -10.98 -15.38 -5.18
CA ALA A 220 -10.96 -16.30 -4.05
C ALA A 220 -9.96 -15.84 -2.97
N VAL A 221 -8.71 -15.57 -3.35
CA VAL A 221 -7.69 -15.10 -2.40
C VAL A 221 -8.09 -13.76 -1.82
N TYR A 222 -8.36 -12.76 -2.68
CA TYR A 222 -8.61 -11.39 -2.27
C TYR A 222 -9.82 -11.24 -1.34
N ASN A 223 -10.94 -11.93 -1.63
CA ASN A 223 -12.18 -11.76 -0.88
C ASN A 223 -12.43 -12.84 0.18
N HIS A 224 -11.81 -14.02 0.07
CA HIS A 224 -12.21 -15.18 0.88
C HIS A 224 -11.08 -15.86 1.65
N LEU A 225 -9.83 -15.88 1.14
CA LEU A 225 -8.77 -16.74 1.69
C LEU A 225 -7.53 -15.97 2.19
N TYR A 226 -7.44 -14.67 1.93
CA TYR A 226 -6.19 -13.92 2.12
C TYR A 226 -5.52 -14.02 3.51
N PRO A 227 -6.21 -14.12 4.67
CA PRO A 227 -5.49 -14.14 5.95
C PRO A 227 -4.60 -15.37 6.09
N ASP A 228 -5.16 -16.55 5.83
CA ASP A 228 -4.39 -17.80 5.95
C ASP A 228 -3.38 -17.98 4.81
N ILE A 229 -3.65 -17.41 3.62
CA ILE A 229 -2.67 -17.37 2.53
C ILE A 229 -1.49 -16.48 2.89
N ALA A 230 -1.72 -15.31 3.48
CA ALA A 230 -0.67 -14.42 3.93
C ALA A 230 0.18 -15.08 5.02
N ASP A 231 -0.46 -15.66 6.03
CA ASP A 231 0.23 -16.34 7.13
C ASP A 231 1.07 -17.52 6.61
N ALA A 232 0.55 -18.32 5.67
CA ALA A 232 1.28 -19.42 5.04
C ALA A 232 2.48 -18.96 4.19
N LEU A 233 2.33 -17.83 3.47
CA LEU A 233 3.44 -17.22 2.74
C LEU A 233 4.53 -16.74 3.70
N PHE A 234 4.17 -16.14 4.84
CA PHE A 234 5.14 -15.70 5.84
C PHE A 234 5.85 -16.86 6.51
N GLU A 235 5.12 -17.89 6.94
CA GLU A 235 5.72 -19.12 7.47
C GLU A 235 6.75 -19.65 6.45
N GLY A 236 6.36 -19.77 5.19
CA GLY A 236 7.23 -20.21 4.11
C GLY A 236 8.42 -19.30 3.80
N PHE A 237 8.33 -17.99 4.04
CA PHE A 237 9.44 -17.04 3.90
C PHE A 237 10.38 -17.01 5.11
N THR A 238 9.88 -17.29 6.32
CA THR A 238 10.69 -17.34 7.54
C THR A 238 11.53 -18.61 7.67
N HIS A 239 11.08 -19.72 7.09
CA HIS A 239 11.79 -21.02 7.10
C HIS A 239 12.79 -21.20 5.96
N VAL A 240 13.09 -20.13 5.23
CA VAL A 240 14.13 -20.13 4.21
C VAL A 240 15.50 -20.13 4.91
N GLU A 241 16.07 -21.32 5.11
CA GLU A 241 17.52 -21.44 5.31
C GLU A 241 18.22 -20.88 4.06
N ASP A 242 19.34 -20.17 4.24
CA ASP A 242 20.08 -19.41 3.20
C ASP A 242 20.49 -20.21 1.94
N SER A 243 20.20 -21.51 1.90
CA SER A 243 20.34 -22.42 0.77
C SER A 243 19.56 -22.02 -0.51
N ILE A 244 18.68 -21.01 -0.48
CA ILE A 244 17.98 -20.55 -1.69
C ILE A 244 18.89 -19.72 -2.60
N PHE A 245 20.00 -19.19 -2.07
CA PHE A 245 20.96 -18.38 -2.83
C PHE A 245 22.31 -19.05 -3.04
N HIS A 246 22.44 -20.31 -2.61
CA HIS A 246 23.53 -21.18 -3.06
C HIS A 246 23.09 -21.93 -4.32
N SER A 247 23.70 -21.59 -5.46
CA SER A 247 23.71 -22.52 -6.59
C SER A 247 24.59 -23.70 -6.22
N GLU A 248 24.00 -24.83 -5.82
CA GLU A 248 24.67 -26.13 -5.86
C GLU A 248 24.93 -26.49 -7.34
N LEU A 249 26.02 -25.97 -7.91
CA LEU A 249 26.71 -26.69 -8.95
C LEU A 249 27.55 -27.75 -8.26
N VAL A 250 27.03 -28.97 -8.27
CA VAL A 250 27.79 -30.18 -7.97
C VAL A 250 29.06 -30.14 -8.83
N ALA A 251 30.17 -29.84 -8.17
CA ALA A 251 31.49 -29.93 -8.75
C ALA A 251 31.80 -31.41 -8.94
N ASP A 252 31.60 -31.92 -10.15
CA ASP A 252 32.50 -32.86 -10.80
C ASP A 252 32.17 -32.92 -12.31
N GLU A 253 33.21 -32.85 -13.14
CA GLU A 253 33.27 -33.14 -14.60
C GLU A 253 33.27 -32.05 -15.69
N PHE A 254 33.34 -30.73 -15.44
CA PHE A 254 33.62 -29.78 -16.54
C PHE A 254 34.69 -28.72 -16.25
N PRO A 255 35.59 -28.42 -17.22
CA PRO A 255 36.65 -27.43 -17.03
C PRO A 255 36.06 -26.02 -16.94
N ALA A 256 36.70 -25.19 -16.10
CA ALA A 256 36.24 -23.84 -15.78
C ALA A 256 35.95 -22.99 -17.04
N PRO A 257 34.81 -22.27 -17.08
CA PRO A 257 34.46 -21.42 -18.20
C PRO A 257 35.42 -20.21 -18.27
N GLN A 258 36.03 -19.99 -19.44
CA GLN A 258 36.95 -18.86 -19.70
C GLN A 258 36.21 -17.56 -20.04
N ASP A 259 34.90 -17.50 -19.83
CA ASP A 259 34.08 -16.34 -20.11
C ASP A 259 34.11 -15.34 -18.93
N PRO A 260 34.60 -14.11 -19.11
CA PRO A 260 34.69 -13.10 -18.06
C PRO A 260 33.31 -12.65 -17.52
N HIS A 261 32.22 -12.80 -18.27
CA HIS A 261 30.86 -12.54 -17.77
C HIS A 261 30.38 -13.62 -16.81
N LEU A 262 30.79 -14.87 -17.01
CA LEU A 262 30.46 -16.00 -16.15
C LEU A 262 31.33 -16.02 -14.89
N LEU A 263 32.59 -15.59 -14.99
CA LEU A 263 33.45 -15.30 -13.85
C LEU A 263 32.92 -14.15 -12.98
N SER A 264 32.33 -13.11 -13.57
CA SER A 264 31.70 -12.01 -12.83
C SER A 264 30.44 -12.46 -12.07
N LEU A 265 29.66 -13.38 -12.64
CA LEU A 265 28.52 -14.02 -11.97
C LEU A 265 28.95 -14.98 -10.85
N LEU A 266 30.03 -15.73 -11.05
CA LEU A 266 30.58 -16.64 -10.03
C LEU A 266 31.23 -15.87 -8.87
N THR A 267 31.86 -14.72 -9.13
CA THR A 267 32.43 -13.86 -8.08
C THR A 267 31.34 -13.17 -7.24
N LEU A 268 30.15 -12.95 -7.82
CA LEU A 268 28.95 -12.46 -7.12
C LEU A 268 28.25 -13.54 -6.27
N ALA A 269 28.45 -14.82 -6.59
CA ALA A 269 27.89 -15.97 -5.86
C ALA A 269 28.72 -16.36 -4.62
N ASP A 270 29.93 -15.82 -4.47
CA ASP A 270 30.90 -16.23 -3.44
C ASP A 270 30.89 -15.33 -2.19
N SER A 271 29.80 -14.62 -1.90
CA SER A 271 29.64 -13.91 -0.62
C SER A 271 29.00 -14.85 0.41
N PRO A 272 29.74 -15.34 1.42
CA PRO A 272 29.20 -16.27 2.39
C PRO A 272 28.52 -15.49 3.53
N TYR A 273 27.55 -16.15 4.16
CA TYR A 273 26.73 -15.76 5.31
C TYR A 273 25.56 -14.83 5.00
N ILE A 274 24.34 -15.39 5.08
CA ILE A 274 23.22 -14.60 5.58
C ILE A 274 22.79 -15.07 6.97
N HIS A 275 22.39 -16.28 7.32
CA HIS A 275 21.65 -16.52 8.58
C HIS A 275 20.43 -15.58 8.72
N VAL A 276 19.25 -16.18 8.90
CA VAL A 276 18.05 -15.44 9.34
C VAL A 276 18.27 -14.73 10.71
N GLU A 277 19.38 -15.05 11.41
CA GLU A 277 19.90 -14.36 12.59
C GLU A 277 20.71 -13.06 12.31
N ASP A 278 20.92 -12.65 11.05
CA ASP A 278 21.45 -11.32 10.69
C ASP A 278 20.33 -10.39 10.17
N SER A 279 19.12 -10.56 10.72
CA SER A 279 18.09 -9.54 10.57
C SER A 279 18.64 -8.20 11.06
N ILE A 280 18.50 -7.14 10.26
CA ILE A 280 18.79 -5.73 10.62
C ILE A 280 18.05 -5.32 11.93
N PHE A 281 17.11 -6.16 12.37
CA PHE A 281 16.26 -6.06 13.53
C PHE A 281 16.64 -6.98 14.70
N HIS A 282 17.84 -7.57 14.75
CA HIS A 282 18.36 -7.98 16.06
C HIS A 282 18.62 -6.70 16.85
N PRO A 283 17.80 -6.39 17.86
CA PRO A 283 18.01 -5.17 18.62
C PRO A 283 19.35 -5.35 19.32
N ASP A 284 20.35 -4.55 18.96
CA ASP A 284 21.46 -4.33 19.87
C ASP A 284 20.86 -3.49 21.00
N PRO A 285 20.65 -4.05 22.20
CA PRO A 285 20.02 -3.33 23.30
C PRO A 285 20.84 -2.10 23.74
N VAL A 286 22.08 -1.97 23.26
CA VAL A 286 22.96 -0.82 23.50
C VAL A 286 22.86 0.24 22.39
N ALA A 287 22.52 -0.14 21.15
CA ALA A 287 22.50 0.77 19.99
C ALA A 287 21.09 1.15 19.51
N ASP A 288 20.08 0.31 19.75
CA ASP A 288 18.72 0.53 19.25
C ASP A 288 17.83 1.26 20.27
N GLU A 289 17.16 2.31 19.80
CA GLU A 289 16.25 3.14 20.61
C GLU A 289 14.93 2.43 20.94
N PHE A 290 14.54 1.43 20.13
CA PHE A 290 13.30 0.69 20.24
C PHE A 290 13.51 -0.83 20.10
N PRO A 291 12.66 -1.65 20.73
CA PRO A 291 12.64 -3.09 20.48
C PRO A 291 12.20 -3.38 19.04
N ALA A 292 12.50 -4.60 18.57
CA ALA A 292 12.05 -5.09 17.28
C ALA A 292 10.50 -5.01 17.15
N PRO A 293 9.98 -4.76 15.93
CA PRO A 293 8.54 -4.68 15.69
C PRO A 293 7.88 -6.01 16.09
N GLN A 294 6.77 -5.91 16.84
CA GLN A 294 6.05 -7.08 17.36
C GLN A 294 4.98 -7.59 16.39
N ASP A 295 4.60 -6.78 15.39
CA ASP A 295 3.63 -7.18 14.38
C ASP A 295 4.31 -8.12 13.36
N PRO A 296 3.89 -9.39 13.27
CA PRO A 296 4.51 -10.36 12.38
C PRO A 296 4.39 -9.95 10.91
N ARG A 297 3.31 -9.25 10.52
CA ARG A 297 3.11 -8.80 9.13
C ARG A 297 4.14 -7.77 8.74
N LEU A 298 4.38 -6.79 9.62
CA LEU A 298 5.40 -5.78 9.40
C LEU A 298 6.79 -6.42 9.37
N LEU A 299 7.08 -7.32 10.32
CA LEU A 299 8.36 -8.03 10.34
C LEU A 299 8.61 -8.77 9.02
N SER A 300 7.61 -9.47 8.48
CA SER A 300 7.72 -10.15 7.19
C SER A 300 7.97 -9.18 6.04
N LEU A 301 7.26 -8.05 5.97
CA LEU A 301 7.49 -7.03 4.94
C LEU A 301 8.91 -6.47 5.01
N LEU A 302 9.39 -6.17 6.21
CA LEU A 302 10.73 -5.63 6.44
C LEU A 302 11.81 -6.65 6.08
N THR A 303 11.61 -7.93 6.42
CA THR A 303 12.50 -9.02 6.03
C THR A 303 12.57 -9.17 4.51
N LEU A 304 11.44 -9.14 3.81
CA LEU A 304 11.39 -9.22 2.35
C LEU A 304 12.09 -8.02 1.69
N ALA A 305 11.83 -6.80 2.17
CA ALA A 305 12.46 -5.59 1.65
C ALA A 305 13.97 -5.52 1.94
N GLY A 306 14.42 -6.04 3.09
CA GLY A 306 15.83 -6.09 3.47
C GLY A 306 16.65 -7.14 2.71
N SER A 307 16.02 -8.19 2.20
CA SER A 307 16.70 -9.29 1.50
C SER A 307 17.49 -8.79 0.28
N PRO A 308 18.84 -8.92 0.26
CA PRO A 308 19.66 -8.56 -0.88
C PRO A 308 19.24 -9.30 -2.16
N SER A 309 18.81 -10.55 -2.03
CA SER A 309 18.44 -11.36 -3.17
C SER A 309 17.14 -10.90 -3.81
N ILE A 310 16.11 -10.56 -3.03
CA ILE A 310 14.88 -9.99 -3.58
C ILE A 310 15.19 -8.66 -4.29
N ARG A 311 16.05 -7.83 -3.69
CA ARG A 311 16.51 -6.57 -4.29
C ARG A 311 17.27 -6.77 -5.60
N LYS A 312 18.22 -7.71 -5.64
CA LYS A 312 19.05 -8.02 -6.82
C LYS A 312 18.26 -8.73 -7.93
N THR A 313 17.32 -9.61 -7.56
CA THR A 313 16.47 -10.32 -8.54
C THR A 313 15.33 -9.45 -9.06
N ALA A 314 15.08 -8.26 -8.48
CA ALA A 314 14.09 -7.31 -8.99
C ALA A 314 14.37 -6.78 -10.42
N ILE A 315 15.47 -7.18 -11.06
CA ILE A 315 15.71 -7.04 -12.50
C ILE A 315 14.76 -7.95 -13.32
N ASN A 316 14.26 -9.04 -12.75
CA ASN A 316 13.24 -9.89 -13.35
C ASN A 316 11.83 -9.28 -13.15
N PRO A 317 10.98 -9.20 -14.20
CA PRO A 317 9.64 -8.62 -14.13
C PRO A 317 8.77 -9.14 -12.98
N SER A 318 8.81 -10.45 -12.70
CA SER A 318 8.00 -11.06 -11.62
C SER A 318 8.46 -10.66 -10.21
N MET A 319 9.77 -10.51 -10.01
CA MET A 319 10.35 -10.10 -8.73
C MET A 319 10.28 -8.58 -8.53
N ARG A 320 10.24 -7.82 -9.63
CA ARG A 320 9.96 -6.39 -9.61
C ARG A 320 8.60 -6.11 -8.98
N GLU A 321 7.55 -6.77 -9.48
CA GLU A 321 6.19 -6.60 -8.96
C GLU A 321 6.08 -6.98 -7.48
N LEU A 322 6.81 -8.03 -7.05
CA LEU A 322 6.88 -8.40 -5.65
C LEU A 322 7.49 -7.29 -4.79
N PHE A 323 8.66 -6.77 -5.18
CA PHE A 323 9.35 -5.74 -4.41
C PHE A 323 8.53 -4.44 -4.35
N ASP A 324 7.98 -4.01 -5.49
CA ASP A 324 7.09 -2.85 -5.54
C ASP A 324 5.86 -3.04 -4.64
N ARG A 325 5.26 -4.24 -4.65
CA ARG A 325 4.14 -4.56 -3.76
C ARG A 325 4.55 -4.53 -2.29
N VAL A 326 5.73 -5.04 -1.94
CA VAL A 326 6.24 -4.98 -0.56
C VAL A 326 6.38 -3.53 -0.08
N LEU A 327 6.97 -2.65 -0.90
CA LEU A 327 7.09 -1.23 -0.57
C LEU A 327 5.72 -0.56 -0.40
N ILE A 328 4.78 -0.83 -1.31
CA ILE A 328 3.39 -0.31 -1.21
C ILE A 328 2.72 -0.81 0.08
N ASN A 329 2.91 -2.07 0.46
CA ASN A 329 2.32 -2.61 1.68
C ASN A 329 2.96 -2.00 2.95
N ILE A 330 4.25 -1.66 2.92
CA ILE A 330 4.89 -0.89 4.01
C ILE A 330 4.28 0.52 4.10
N ASP A 331 4.04 1.16 2.96
CA ASP A 331 3.39 2.48 2.89
C ASP A 331 1.99 2.46 3.51
N ILE A 332 1.18 1.47 3.13
CA ILE A 332 -0.16 1.22 3.69
C ILE A 332 -0.08 0.94 5.19
N TYR A 333 0.88 0.12 5.63
CA TYR A 333 1.08 -0.18 7.05
C TYR A 333 1.33 1.09 7.86
N MET A 334 2.17 1.98 7.32
CA MET A 334 2.54 3.25 7.94
C MET A 334 1.42 4.31 7.90
N GLY A 335 0.33 4.03 7.18
CA GLY A 335 -0.80 4.95 7.01
C GLY A 335 -0.39 6.24 6.29
N LEU A 336 0.60 6.15 5.41
CA LEU A 336 1.08 7.29 4.62
C LEU A 336 0.07 7.61 3.52
N PRO A 337 -0.23 8.89 3.26
CA PRO A 337 -1.21 9.24 2.25
C PRO A 337 -0.64 9.02 0.85
N HIS A 338 -1.26 8.12 0.10
CA HIS A 338 -1.01 8.04 -1.33
C HIS A 338 -1.61 9.27 -2.05
N GLY A 339 -0.75 10.11 -2.62
CA GLY A 339 -1.06 10.82 -3.86
C GLY A 339 -1.71 12.20 -3.80
N LEU A 340 -1.73 12.92 -2.68
CA LEU A 340 -2.23 14.31 -2.65
C LEU A 340 -1.39 15.23 -1.72
N PRO A 341 -0.74 16.28 -2.26
CA PRO A 341 0.03 17.27 -1.49
C PRO A 341 -0.78 18.17 -0.54
N ASP A 342 -2.13 18.11 -0.60
CA ASP A 342 -3.01 19.09 0.05
C ASP A 342 -3.46 18.72 1.47
N HIS A 343 -3.13 17.50 1.93
CA HIS A 343 -3.35 17.13 3.31
C HIS A 343 -2.01 17.14 4.05
N GLU A 344 -1.80 18.16 4.88
CA GLU A 344 -0.82 18.11 5.96
C GLU A 344 -1.12 16.84 6.77
N THR A 345 -0.40 15.76 6.48
CA THR A 345 -0.48 14.55 7.28
C THR A 345 -0.03 14.94 8.67
N PRO A 346 -0.90 14.84 9.69
CA PRO A 346 -0.47 15.15 11.04
C PRO A 346 0.72 14.26 11.37
N PRO A 347 1.80 14.83 11.93
CA PRO A 347 2.97 14.04 12.28
C PRO A 347 2.54 12.96 13.27
N PHE A 348 2.91 11.72 12.97
CA PHE A 348 2.71 10.59 13.83
C PHE A 348 3.83 10.51 14.86
N GLU A 349 3.48 10.01 16.04
CA GLU A 349 4.46 9.75 17.09
C GLU A 349 5.42 8.63 16.67
N LEU A 350 6.72 8.80 16.96
CA LEU A 350 7.71 7.75 16.74
C LEU A 350 7.44 6.56 17.68
N ASP A 351 7.14 5.40 17.10
CA ASP A 351 6.99 4.12 17.79
C ASP A 351 7.98 3.07 17.27
N SER A 352 7.97 1.86 17.85
CA SER A 352 8.86 0.77 17.46
C SER A 352 8.71 0.34 15.99
N ASN A 353 7.50 0.39 15.45
CA ASN A 353 7.20 -0.05 14.10
C ASN A 353 7.73 0.97 13.08
N ARG A 354 7.45 2.26 13.32
CA ARG A 354 7.95 3.37 12.51
C ARG A 354 9.47 3.48 12.57
N TYR A 355 10.05 3.28 13.75
CA TYR A 355 11.50 3.21 13.93
C TYR A 355 12.11 2.12 13.04
N ALA A 356 11.56 0.90 13.06
CA ALA A 356 12.03 -0.22 12.27
C ALA A 356 11.93 0.04 10.75
N VAL A 357 10.79 0.58 10.30
CA VAL A 357 10.59 0.97 8.89
C VAL A 357 11.62 2.03 8.48
N LEU A 358 11.77 3.10 9.25
CA LEU A 358 12.75 4.16 8.95
C LEU A 358 14.18 3.65 8.96
N LYS A 359 14.55 2.77 9.90
CA LYS A 359 15.88 2.16 9.98
C LYS A 359 16.18 1.35 8.72
N LEU A 360 15.23 0.54 8.28
CA LEU A 360 15.37 -0.23 7.04
C LEU A 360 15.49 0.69 5.83
N LEU A 361 14.54 1.60 5.65
CA LEU A 361 14.51 2.49 4.49
C LEU A 361 15.79 3.34 4.42
N TYR A 362 16.25 3.85 5.56
CA TYR A 362 17.53 4.56 5.63
C TYR A 362 18.71 3.68 5.21
N THR A 363 18.76 2.44 5.70
CA THR A 363 19.78 1.46 5.30
C THR A 363 19.74 1.17 3.81
N LEU A 364 18.54 1.07 3.22
CA LEU A 364 18.35 0.83 1.79
C LEU A 364 18.84 2.02 0.95
N VAL A 365 18.41 3.24 1.27
CA VAL A 365 18.78 4.44 0.49
C VAL A 365 20.23 4.88 0.68
N SER A 366 20.85 4.48 1.80
CA SER A 366 22.26 4.80 2.10
C SER A 366 23.24 3.72 1.64
N SER A 367 22.74 2.60 1.11
CA SER A 367 23.57 1.50 0.62
C SER A 367 24.27 1.89 -0.69
N ASP A 368 25.51 1.44 -0.87
CA ASP A 368 26.26 1.58 -2.13
C ASP A 368 25.54 0.90 -3.31
N ASP A 369 24.76 -0.15 -3.01
CA ASP A 369 23.97 -0.90 -3.97
C ASP A 369 22.75 -0.11 -4.50
N PHE A 370 22.31 0.93 -3.79
CA PHE A 370 21.07 1.66 -4.10
C PHE A 370 21.11 2.25 -5.50
N GLY A 371 22.22 2.90 -5.88
CA GLY A 371 22.40 3.56 -7.18
C GLY A 371 22.85 2.65 -8.32
N THR A 372 23.24 1.40 -8.05
CA THR A 372 23.98 0.55 -9.02
C THR A 372 23.26 -0.75 -9.38
N THR A 373 22.57 -1.38 -8.43
CA THR A 373 21.99 -2.72 -8.61
C THR A 373 20.47 -2.74 -8.72
N MET A 374 19.81 -1.67 -8.26
CA MET A 374 18.37 -1.58 -8.20
C MET A 374 17.79 -0.83 -9.40
N MET A 375 16.63 -1.25 -9.91
CA MET A 375 15.95 -0.54 -10.98
C MET A 375 15.56 0.88 -10.54
N VAL A 376 15.60 1.84 -11.48
CA VAL A 376 15.31 3.26 -11.22
C VAL A 376 13.93 3.46 -10.60
N ASP A 377 12.92 2.74 -11.06
CA ASP A 377 11.57 2.85 -10.50
C ASP A 377 11.53 2.42 -9.03
N ASN A 378 12.22 1.33 -8.68
CA ASN A 378 12.32 0.84 -7.31
C ASN A 378 13.14 1.81 -6.43
N GLN A 379 14.17 2.45 -7.00
CA GLN A 379 14.94 3.51 -6.32
C GLN A 379 14.02 4.67 -5.98
N ARG A 380 13.23 5.13 -6.96
CA ARG A 380 12.26 6.21 -6.77
C ARG A 380 11.23 5.83 -5.71
N THR A 381 10.60 4.66 -5.81
CA THR A 381 9.60 4.21 -4.82
C THR A 381 10.20 4.12 -3.42
N THR A 382 11.38 3.52 -3.27
CA THR A 382 12.06 3.40 -1.96
C THR A 382 12.41 4.77 -1.37
N LEU A 383 12.94 5.68 -2.20
CA LEU A 383 13.30 7.03 -1.79
C LEU A 383 12.06 7.84 -1.39
N MET A 384 10.98 7.76 -2.17
CA MET A 384 9.72 8.44 -1.86
C MET A 384 9.17 7.98 -0.52
N LEU A 385 9.07 6.66 -0.32
CA LEU A 385 8.60 6.05 0.91
C LEU A 385 9.46 6.48 2.10
N PHE A 386 10.78 6.53 1.94
CA PHE A 386 11.69 7.02 2.96
C PHE A 386 11.42 8.49 3.34
N LEU A 387 11.30 9.38 2.35
CA LEU A 387 11.05 10.81 2.58
C LEU A 387 9.68 11.05 3.24
N GLN A 388 8.64 10.35 2.78
CA GLN A 388 7.29 10.44 3.36
C GLN A 388 7.26 9.90 4.79
N ALA A 389 7.89 8.75 5.06
CA ALA A 389 8.02 8.22 6.41
C ALA A 389 8.81 9.18 7.32
N LEU A 390 9.86 9.82 6.80
CA LEU A 390 10.68 10.76 7.54
C LEU A 390 9.92 12.04 7.88
N ASN A 391 9.20 12.63 6.93
CA ASN A 391 8.45 13.87 7.10
C ASN A 391 7.20 13.68 7.97
N SER A 392 6.62 12.49 7.97
CA SER A 392 5.44 12.17 8.77
C SER A 392 5.74 11.67 10.19
N THR A 393 7.01 11.51 10.58
CA THR A 393 7.37 10.95 11.90
C THR A 393 8.00 12.02 12.81
N THR A 394 7.46 12.17 14.02
CA THR A 394 7.96 13.11 15.03
C THR A 394 7.95 12.47 16.43
N PRO A 395 9.03 12.57 17.23
CA PRO A 395 10.34 13.14 16.89
C PRO A 395 11.09 12.27 15.86
N ARG A 396 12.14 12.82 15.23
CA ARG A 396 13.02 12.03 14.35
C ARG A 396 13.82 11.01 15.18
N PRO A 397 14.05 9.79 14.68
CA PRO A 397 14.90 8.81 15.33
C PRO A 397 16.32 9.32 15.56
N ARG A 398 16.99 8.88 16.63
CA ARG A 398 18.36 9.35 16.95
C ARG A 398 19.40 9.05 15.87
N PHE A 399 19.25 7.95 15.15
CA PHE A 399 20.17 7.60 14.05
C PHE A 399 20.02 8.55 12.84
N LEU A 400 18.95 9.35 12.79
CA LEU A 400 18.73 10.43 11.83
C LEU A 400 18.96 11.79 12.51
N SER A 401 20.18 12.00 13.02
CA SER A 401 20.65 13.28 13.55
C SER A 401 20.54 14.39 12.50
N SER A 402 20.67 15.67 12.88
CA SER A 402 20.50 16.80 11.94
C SER A 402 21.38 16.76 10.69
N ASP A 403 22.46 15.99 10.70
CA ASP A 403 23.46 15.81 9.65
C ASP A 403 23.40 14.43 8.96
N TRP A 404 22.30 13.68 9.14
CA TRP A 404 22.13 12.33 8.59
C TRP A 404 22.29 12.24 7.06
N CYS A 405 21.98 13.33 6.34
CA CYS A 405 22.10 13.43 4.90
C CYS A 405 23.34 14.24 4.54
N THR A 406 24.32 13.59 3.91
CA THR A 406 25.52 14.27 3.39
C THR A 406 25.19 15.02 2.09
N PRO A 407 25.94 16.07 1.73
CA PRO A 407 25.75 16.75 0.45
C PRO A 407 25.80 15.81 -0.77
N THR A 408 26.68 14.80 -0.74
CA THR A 408 26.78 13.78 -1.79
C THR A 408 25.53 12.91 -1.86
N MET A 409 25.00 12.48 -0.70
CA MET A 409 23.76 11.72 -0.65
C MET A 409 22.58 12.54 -1.19
N ALA A 410 22.50 13.83 -0.84
CA ALA A 410 21.48 14.71 -1.37
C ALA A 410 21.56 14.84 -2.90
N ILE A 411 22.77 14.96 -3.47
CA ILE A 411 22.96 14.97 -4.93
C ILE A 411 22.44 13.68 -5.55
N ASN A 412 22.84 12.52 -5.04
CA ASN A 412 22.39 11.22 -5.55
C ASN A 412 20.86 11.08 -5.48
N PHE A 413 20.23 11.50 -4.37
CA PHE A 413 18.78 11.47 -4.23
C PHE A 413 18.08 12.38 -5.23
N THR A 414 18.64 13.58 -5.48
CA THR A 414 18.11 14.45 -6.53
C THR A 414 18.26 13.85 -7.91
N GLU A 415 19.36 13.18 -8.23
CA GLU A 415 19.54 12.53 -9.54
C GLU A 415 18.52 11.39 -9.76
N ILE A 416 18.23 10.59 -8.72
CA ILE A 416 17.21 9.54 -8.76
C ILE A 416 15.80 10.13 -8.91
N ALA A 417 15.50 11.17 -8.13
CA ALA A 417 14.20 11.84 -8.16
C ALA A 417 13.96 12.64 -9.44
N PHE A 418 15.02 13.13 -10.09
CA PHE A 418 14.97 13.92 -11.32
C PHE A 418 15.73 13.20 -12.44
N TRP A 419 15.30 11.98 -12.72
CA TRP A 419 15.84 11.15 -13.80
C TRP A 419 15.99 11.91 -15.13
N PHE A 420 15.06 12.83 -15.40
CA PHE A 420 15.16 13.77 -16.51
C PHE A 420 15.74 15.12 -16.05
N PRO A 421 16.86 15.57 -16.63
CA PRO A 421 17.52 16.81 -16.20
C PRO A 421 16.69 18.07 -16.45
N ASP A 422 15.76 18.01 -17.41
CA ASP A 422 14.93 19.13 -17.86
C ASP A 422 13.50 19.10 -17.29
N TRP A 423 13.32 18.55 -16.09
CA TRP A 423 12.01 18.52 -15.45
C TRP A 423 11.51 19.94 -15.16
N THR A 424 10.19 20.12 -15.21
CA THR A 424 9.53 21.41 -14.93
C THR A 424 8.31 21.22 -14.03
N LEU A 425 7.58 22.29 -13.69
CA LEU A 425 6.34 22.18 -12.94
C LEU A 425 5.18 21.52 -13.72
N SER A 426 5.38 21.18 -15.00
CA SER A 426 4.51 20.28 -15.77
C SER A 426 4.98 18.83 -15.80
N ALA A 427 6.02 18.48 -15.03
CA ALA A 427 6.53 17.12 -14.93
C ALA A 427 5.48 16.14 -14.37
N ASP A 428 5.82 14.86 -14.44
CA ASP A 428 4.94 13.80 -13.96
C ASP A 428 4.59 13.96 -12.47
N PRO A 429 3.42 13.45 -12.06
CA PRO A 429 2.94 13.43 -10.68
C PRO A 429 3.98 13.07 -9.62
N THR A 430 4.86 12.10 -9.89
CA THR A 430 5.82 11.54 -8.94
C THR A 430 7.00 12.48 -8.75
N THR A 431 7.50 13.09 -9.83
CA THR A 431 8.56 14.08 -9.78
C THR A 431 8.15 15.31 -8.96
N LEU A 432 6.91 15.77 -9.11
CA LEU A 432 6.37 16.87 -8.32
C LEU A 432 6.22 16.54 -6.83
N GLU A 433 5.91 15.29 -6.51
CA GLU A 433 5.82 14.80 -5.14
C GLU A 433 7.20 14.78 -4.46
N PHE A 434 8.26 14.40 -5.20
CA PHE A 434 9.63 14.47 -4.68
C PHE A 434 10.03 15.90 -4.32
N VAL A 435 9.70 16.86 -5.18
CA VAL A 435 9.97 18.29 -4.92
C VAL A 435 9.34 18.71 -3.60
N TYR A 436 8.07 18.35 -3.41
CA TYR A 436 7.34 18.66 -2.18
C TYR A 436 8.03 18.05 -0.97
N GLU A 437 8.31 16.74 -1.00
CA GLU A 437 8.93 16.03 0.12
C GLU A 437 10.33 16.56 0.47
N PHE A 438 11.17 16.83 -0.54
CA PHE A 438 12.50 17.39 -0.31
C PHE A 438 12.49 18.78 0.34
N LEU A 439 11.53 19.62 -0.04
CA LEU A 439 11.40 20.96 0.56
C LEU A 439 10.97 20.88 2.03
N GLN A 440 10.23 19.83 2.42
CA GLN A 440 9.81 19.58 3.80
C GLN A 440 10.94 19.03 4.69
N VAL A 441 11.82 18.16 4.16
CA VAL A 441 12.90 17.53 4.94
C VAL A 441 13.88 18.55 5.53
N GLY A 442 14.20 19.62 4.79
CA GLY A 442 15.16 20.65 5.18
C GLY A 442 16.53 20.50 4.52
N GLU A 443 17.57 21.09 5.12
CA GLU A 443 18.94 21.01 4.59
C GLU A 443 19.55 19.61 4.77
N PRO A 444 20.44 19.16 3.85
CA PRO A 444 20.92 19.86 2.64
C PRO A 444 20.03 19.71 1.40
N MET A 445 18.99 18.86 1.44
CA MET A 445 18.15 18.55 0.27
C MET A 445 17.39 19.78 -0.24
N ALA A 446 16.76 20.54 0.66
CA ALA A 446 16.00 21.74 0.30
C ALA A 446 16.88 22.73 -0.49
N THR A 447 18.15 22.90 -0.14
CA THR A 447 19.07 23.80 -0.83
C THR A 447 19.36 23.36 -2.27
N GLN A 448 19.52 22.05 -2.50
CA GLN A 448 19.68 21.51 -3.86
C GLN A 448 18.44 21.78 -4.72
N ILE A 449 17.26 21.53 -4.18
CA ILE A 449 16.00 21.80 -4.88
C ILE A 449 15.80 23.29 -5.15
N LEU A 450 16.03 24.14 -4.16
CA LEU A 450 15.93 25.60 -4.32
C LEU A 450 16.90 26.11 -5.39
N SER A 451 18.13 25.61 -5.41
CA SER A 451 19.10 25.95 -6.46
C SER A 451 18.59 25.56 -7.85
N ARG A 452 17.98 24.37 -7.98
CA ARG A 452 17.38 23.90 -9.24
C ARG A 452 16.17 24.73 -9.66
N PHE A 453 15.33 25.15 -8.72
CA PHE A 453 14.23 26.09 -8.97
C PHE A 453 14.70 27.38 -9.64
N VAL A 454 15.78 27.95 -9.12
CA VAL A 454 16.38 29.19 -9.64
C VAL A 454 17.06 28.95 -10.98
N SER A 455 17.95 27.95 -11.08
CA SER A 455 18.72 27.71 -12.31
C SER A 455 17.84 27.24 -13.47
N GLY A 456 16.82 26.44 -13.18
CA GLY A 456 15.86 25.92 -14.16
C GLY A 456 14.72 26.88 -14.47
N ARG A 457 14.68 28.05 -13.84
CA ARG A 457 13.61 29.05 -14.02
C ARG A 457 12.21 28.44 -13.86
N LEU A 458 11.99 27.65 -12.82
CA LEU A 458 10.77 26.84 -12.70
C LEU A 458 9.48 27.66 -12.51
N LEU A 459 9.57 28.90 -12.00
CA LEU A 459 8.44 29.82 -11.93
C LEU A 459 8.03 30.39 -13.30
N ASP A 460 8.81 30.16 -14.37
CA ASP A 460 8.38 30.48 -15.73
C ASP A 460 7.13 29.68 -16.13
N TYR A 461 6.92 28.50 -15.54
CA TYR A 461 5.73 27.70 -15.79
C TYR A 461 4.44 28.42 -15.36
N PRO A 462 4.25 28.81 -14.08
CA PRO A 462 3.07 29.58 -13.68
C PRO A 462 2.95 30.93 -14.40
N VAL A 463 4.05 31.56 -14.83
CA VAL A 463 4.01 32.79 -15.64
C VAL A 463 3.41 32.55 -17.04
N LYS A 464 3.65 31.38 -17.64
CA LYS A 464 3.22 31.04 -19.00
C LYS A 464 1.85 30.36 -19.07
N LEU A 465 1.25 29.99 -17.94
CA LEU A 465 -0.09 29.37 -17.92
C LEU A 465 -1.12 30.28 -18.61
N ARG A 466 -2.01 29.69 -19.41
CA ARG A 466 -3.11 30.40 -20.09
C ARG A 466 -4.38 29.55 -20.05
N GLY A 467 -5.52 30.21 -19.93
CA GLY A 467 -6.84 29.57 -19.95
C GLY A 467 -7.23 28.90 -18.62
N GLY A 468 -8.54 28.88 -18.35
CA GLY A 468 -9.07 28.36 -17.09
C GLY A 468 -8.78 26.86 -16.87
N SER A 469 -8.89 26.03 -17.91
CA SER A 469 -8.74 24.57 -17.77
C SER A 469 -7.36 24.15 -17.26
N GLU A 470 -6.29 24.73 -17.79
CA GLU A 470 -4.92 24.39 -17.38
C GLU A 470 -4.63 24.87 -15.94
N ILE A 471 -5.11 26.06 -15.58
CA ILE A 471 -4.92 26.64 -14.24
C ILE A 471 -5.73 25.90 -13.17
N PHE A 472 -6.91 25.39 -13.51
CA PHE A 472 -7.69 24.56 -12.59
C PHE A 472 -7.16 23.13 -12.50
N GLN A 473 -6.56 22.59 -13.57
CA GLN A 473 -5.86 21.31 -13.49
C GLN A 473 -4.58 21.40 -12.64
N SER A 474 -3.86 22.51 -12.66
CA SER A 474 -2.67 22.70 -11.83
C SER A 474 -2.98 22.90 -10.33
N GLN A 475 -4.24 23.23 -10.00
CA GLN A 475 -4.70 23.43 -8.61
C GLN A 475 -4.45 22.22 -7.70
N TYR A 476 -4.39 20.99 -8.23
CA TYR A 476 -4.27 19.80 -7.38
C TYR A 476 -2.89 19.57 -6.75
N LYS A 477 -1.82 20.17 -7.29
CA LYS A 477 -0.44 19.90 -6.82
C LYS A 477 0.42 21.14 -6.68
N LEU A 478 0.22 22.11 -7.57
CA LEU A 478 1.03 23.31 -7.61
C LEU A 478 0.92 24.18 -6.33
N PRO A 479 -0.24 24.30 -5.63
CA PRO A 479 -0.30 25.06 -4.39
C PRO A 479 0.64 24.52 -3.31
N GLY A 480 0.66 23.20 -3.08
CA GLY A 480 1.52 22.56 -2.08
C GLY A 480 3.00 22.77 -2.37
N ILE A 481 3.41 22.67 -3.64
CA ILE A 481 4.80 22.90 -4.07
C ILE A 481 5.18 24.37 -3.90
N LEU A 482 4.33 25.30 -4.33
CA LEU A 482 4.58 26.73 -4.16
C LEU A 482 4.64 27.11 -2.68
N ARG A 483 3.74 26.59 -1.84
CA ARG A 483 3.79 26.75 -0.38
C ARG A 483 5.12 26.25 0.20
N ALA A 484 5.54 25.04 -0.17
CA ALA A 484 6.79 24.45 0.31
C ALA A 484 8.01 25.27 -0.15
N PHE A 485 7.99 25.74 -1.40
CA PHE A 485 9.03 26.60 -1.96
C PHE A 485 9.12 27.94 -1.20
N ILE A 486 7.99 28.61 -0.96
CA ILE A 486 7.91 29.87 -0.22
C ILE A 486 8.37 29.68 1.23
N SER A 487 8.00 28.56 1.86
CA SER A 487 8.46 28.23 3.22
C SER A 487 9.98 28.04 3.28
N GLY A 488 10.57 27.49 2.22
CA GLY A 488 12.01 27.25 2.11
C GLY A 488 12.83 28.45 1.61
N VAL A 489 12.20 29.40 0.90
CA VAL A 489 12.91 30.46 0.14
C VAL A 489 13.86 31.29 0.99
N ARG A 490 13.51 31.53 2.26
CA ARG A 490 14.34 32.30 3.22
C ARG A 490 15.70 31.68 3.52
N ARG A 491 15.93 30.43 3.11
CA ARG A 491 17.21 29.73 3.27
C ARG A 491 18.18 30.03 2.13
N SER A 492 17.76 30.74 1.07
CA SER A 492 18.59 31.03 -0.11
C SER A 492 18.32 32.42 -0.67
N ASP A 493 19.32 33.30 -0.58
CA ASP A 493 19.25 34.66 -1.14
C ASP A 493 18.97 34.64 -2.65
N ALA A 494 19.51 33.66 -3.38
CA ALA A 494 19.26 33.48 -4.80
C ALA A 494 17.79 33.11 -5.07
N ALA A 495 17.19 32.26 -4.23
CA ALA A 495 15.79 31.89 -4.35
C ALA A 495 14.86 33.07 -4.01
N VAL A 496 15.24 33.90 -3.03
CA VAL A 496 14.52 35.14 -2.71
C VAL A 496 14.57 36.10 -3.90
N ALA A 497 15.76 36.38 -4.44
CA ALA A 497 15.91 37.26 -5.59
C ALA A 497 15.09 36.78 -6.79
N TYR A 498 15.09 35.47 -7.05
CA TYR A 498 14.31 34.88 -8.13
C TYR A 498 12.79 34.98 -7.90
N LEU A 499 12.30 34.64 -6.69
CA LEU A 499 10.87 34.74 -6.37
C LEU A 499 10.35 36.19 -6.50
N PHE A 500 11.17 37.18 -6.11
CA PHE A 500 10.80 38.59 -6.12
C PHE A 500 11.11 39.32 -7.44
N GLU A 501 11.46 38.60 -8.51
CA GLU A 501 11.30 39.12 -9.87
C GLU A 501 9.80 39.40 -10.13
N LEU A 502 9.49 40.54 -10.76
CA LEU A 502 8.11 41.04 -10.87
C LEU A 502 7.14 40.02 -11.49
N ASP A 503 7.54 39.33 -12.56
CA ASP A 503 6.69 38.35 -13.23
C ASP A 503 6.43 37.12 -12.36
N ASN A 504 7.44 36.67 -11.62
CA ASN A 504 7.35 35.48 -10.77
C ASN A 504 6.44 35.75 -9.55
N ILE A 505 6.67 36.85 -8.83
CA ILE A 505 5.84 37.20 -7.67
C ILE A 505 4.39 37.47 -8.09
N PHE A 506 4.19 38.12 -9.24
CA PHE A 506 2.86 38.34 -9.81
C PHE A 506 2.18 37.01 -10.12
N ALA A 507 2.84 36.08 -10.82
CA ALA A 507 2.26 34.79 -11.17
C ALA A 507 1.91 33.96 -9.93
N VAL A 508 2.81 33.89 -8.93
CA VAL A 508 2.55 33.17 -7.68
C VAL A 508 1.36 33.78 -6.91
N CYS A 509 1.30 35.11 -6.81
CA CYS A 509 0.15 35.79 -6.18
C CYS A 509 -1.14 35.50 -6.95
N ALA A 510 -1.11 35.62 -8.28
CA ALA A 510 -2.27 35.38 -9.13
C ALA A 510 -2.79 33.94 -8.96
N MET A 511 -1.90 32.94 -8.94
CA MET A 511 -2.28 31.54 -8.73
C MET A 511 -3.00 31.34 -7.39
N PHE A 512 -2.44 31.82 -6.28
CA PHE A 512 -3.10 31.68 -4.98
C PHE A 512 -4.42 32.45 -4.89
N ILE A 513 -4.55 33.60 -5.55
CA ILE A 513 -5.81 34.34 -5.63
C ILE A 513 -6.86 33.56 -6.43
N ILE A 514 -6.48 33.00 -7.59
CA ILE A 514 -7.38 32.19 -8.43
C ILE A 514 -7.86 30.95 -7.69
N TRP A 515 -6.98 30.32 -6.90
CA TRP A 515 -7.33 29.16 -6.07
C TRP A 515 -7.93 29.51 -4.70
N GLN A 516 -8.10 30.80 -4.38
CA GLN A 516 -8.62 31.31 -3.10
C GLN A 516 -7.81 30.86 -1.87
N ASN A 517 -6.50 30.68 -2.04
CA ASN A 517 -5.59 30.23 -0.99
C ASN A 517 -5.01 31.42 -0.21
N ILE A 518 -5.86 32.03 0.62
CA ILE A 518 -5.52 33.18 1.47
C ILE A 518 -4.36 32.88 2.45
N PRO A 519 -4.30 31.71 3.13
CA PRO A 519 -3.20 31.41 4.04
C PRO A 519 -1.81 31.49 3.38
N ASP A 520 -1.68 31.02 2.14
CA ASP A 520 -0.38 31.02 1.44
C ASP A 520 0.00 32.38 0.87
N LEU A 521 -0.99 33.21 0.52
CA LEU A 521 -0.76 34.63 0.26
C LEU A 521 -0.18 35.32 1.49
N HIS A 522 -0.71 35.06 2.69
CA HIS A 522 -0.15 35.62 3.91
C HIS A 522 1.28 35.16 4.16
N LEU A 523 1.57 33.87 3.95
CA LEU A 523 2.91 33.32 4.07
C LEU A 523 3.89 34.03 3.13
N LEU A 524 3.48 34.24 1.87
CA LEU A 524 4.28 34.92 0.86
C LEU A 524 4.61 36.38 1.23
N VAL A 525 3.62 37.14 1.72
CA VAL A 525 3.84 38.52 2.18
C VAL A 525 4.82 38.57 3.35
N GLN A 526 4.72 37.60 4.26
CA GLN A 526 5.64 37.52 5.38
C GLN A 526 7.08 37.27 4.93
N CYS A 527 7.34 36.63 3.79
CA CYS A 527 8.70 36.29 3.35
C CYS A 527 9.60 37.52 3.25
N CYS A 528 9.17 38.56 2.54
CA CYS A 528 9.86 39.85 2.46
C CYS A 528 8.83 41.00 2.40
N PRO A 529 8.29 41.46 3.54
CA PRO A 529 7.18 42.43 3.56
C PRO A 529 7.57 43.80 2.99
N ASP A 530 8.83 44.19 3.16
CA ASP A 530 9.34 45.51 2.77
C ASP A 530 9.93 45.53 1.34
N HIS A 531 9.75 44.46 0.56
CA HIS A 531 10.33 44.39 -0.78
C HIS A 531 9.65 45.39 -1.75
N PRO A 532 10.40 46.23 -2.48
CA PRO A 532 9.81 47.32 -3.27
C PRO A 532 8.90 46.84 -4.40
N VAL A 533 9.12 45.61 -4.90
CA VAL A 533 8.32 45.02 -5.99
C VAL A 533 6.84 44.86 -5.64
N TRP A 534 6.48 44.84 -4.35
CA TRP A 534 5.09 44.68 -3.92
C TRP A 534 4.19 45.77 -4.49
N THR A 535 4.66 47.01 -4.58
CA THR A 535 3.88 48.12 -5.13
C THR A 535 3.46 47.86 -6.57
N GLU A 536 4.40 47.41 -7.39
CA GLU A 536 4.17 47.13 -8.81
C GLU A 536 3.38 45.82 -9.00
N CYS A 537 3.68 44.79 -8.22
CA CYS A 537 2.93 43.54 -8.22
C CYS A 537 1.45 43.77 -7.88
N LEU A 538 1.15 44.52 -6.81
CA LEU A 538 -0.22 44.82 -6.39
C LEU A 538 -1.00 45.57 -7.47
N GLN A 539 -0.37 46.48 -8.22
CA GLN A 539 -0.99 47.16 -9.36
C GLN A 539 -1.29 46.16 -10.49
N LYS A 540 -0.34 45.27 -10.79
CA LYS A 540 -0.47 44.25 -11.85
C LYS A 540 -1.57 43.22 -11.53
N LEU A 541 -1.93 42.98 -10.27
CA LEU A 541 -3.01 42.06 -9.90
C LEU A 541 -4.39 42.44 -10.47
N ASP A 542 -4.63 43.70 -10.86
CA ASP A 542 -5.87 44.08 -11.54
C ASP A 542 -5.99 43.44 -12.94
N THR A 543 -4.88 42.99 -13.53
CA THR A 543 -4.83 42.41 -14.88
C THR A 543 -4.82 40.88 -14.88
N ILE A 544 -5.01 40.20 -13.73
CA ILE A 544 -5.00 38.72 -13.62
C ILE A 544 -5.87 38.07 -14.69
N LEU A 545 -7.12 38.52 -14.83
CA LEU A 545 -8.08 37.91 -15.74
C LEU A 545 -7.65 38.01 -17.21
N GLU A 546 -7.04 39.14 -17.58
CA GLU A 546 -6.54 39.41 -18.94
C GLU A 546 -5.24 38.65 -19.19
N HIS A 547 -4.31 38.68 -18.24
CA HIS A 547 -3.00 38.04 -18.36
C HIS A 547 -3.09 36.53 -18.54
N PHE A 548 -4.01 35.89 -17.81
CA PHE A 548 -4.20 34.45 -17.82
C PHE A 548 -5.31 33.99 -18.79
N GLU A 549 -5.90 34.90 -19.58
CA GLU A 549 -6.95 34.60 -20.55
C GLU A 549 -8.13 33.81 -19.91
N LEU A 550 -8.56 34.26 -18.73
CA LEU A 550 -9.55 33.57 -17.91
C LEU A 550 -10.99 33.93 -18.35
N GLU A 551 -11.60 33.05 -19.14
CA GLU A 551 -13.04 33.09 -19.43
C GLU A 551 -13.84 32.44 -18.28
N LEU A 552 -14.19 33.25 -17.26
CA LEU A 552 -14.89 32.78 -16.07
C LEU A 552 -16.35 33.26 -15.99
N PRO A 553 -17.25 32.46 -15.39
CA PRO A 553 -18.57 32.92 -14.97
C PRO A 553 -18.47 34.17 -14.07
N SER A 554 -19.50 35.04 -14.10
CA SER A 554 -19.50 36.31 -13.37
C SER A 554 -19.22 36.17 -11.86
N TRP A 555 -19.75 35.13 -11.21
CA TRP A 555 -19.56 34.90 -9.77
C TRP A 555 -18.09 34.60 -9.41
N ARG A 556 -17.36 33.83 -10.22
CA ARG A 556 -15.91 33.58 -10.01
C ARG A 556 -15.06 34.81 -10.28
N ARG A 557 -15.46 35.63 -11.25
CA ARG A 557 -14.81 36.93 -11.50
C ARG A 557 -14.93 37.83 -10.27
N GLU A 558 -16.11 37.90 -9.67
CA GLU A 558 -16.35 38.68 -8.44
C GLU A 558 -15.53 38.15 -7.26
N GLU A 559 -15.43 36.82 -7.08
CA GLU A 559 -14.60 36.20 -6.04
C GLU A 559 -13.11 36.56 -6.18
N ILE A 560 -12.56 36.52 -7.41
CA ILE A 560 -11.16 36.91 -7.66
C ILE A 560 -10.95 38.39 -7.34
N ILE A 561 -11.83 39.28 -7.81
CA ILE A 561 -11.73 40.73 -7.55
C ILE A 561 -11.84 41.03 -6.05
N SER A 562 -12.73 40.33 -5.34
CA SER A 562 -12.86 40.44 -3.89
C SER A 562 -11.56 40.01 -3.20
N THR A 563 -10.98 38.88 -3.60
CA THR A 563 -9.74 38.35 -3.01
C THR A 563 -8.54 39.27 -3.27
N VAL A 564 -8.43 39.89 -4.46
CA VAL A 564 -7.42 40.93 -4.75
C VAL A 564 -7.58 42.13 -3.82
N SER A 565 -8.83 42.58 -3.61
CA SER A 565 -9.13 43.71 -2.73
C SER A 565 -8.78 43.39 -1.28
N ASP A 566 -9.14 42.20 -0.80
CA ASP A 566 -8.79 41.72 0.55
C ASP A 566 -7.27 41.62 0.72
N PHE A 567 -6.56 41.11 -0.30
CA PHE A 567 -5.10 41.02 -0.28
C PHE A 567 -4.41 42.39 -0.21
N ARG A 568 -4.93 43.40 -0.94
CA ARG A 568 -4.43 44.79 -0.84
C ARG A 568 -4.60 45.38 0.55
N LEU A 569 -5.75 45.14 1.18
CA LEU A 569 -6.02 45.62 2.54
C LEU A 569 -5.03 45.06 3.57
N LEU A 570 -4.44 43.87 3.33
CA LEU A 570 -3.40 43.31 4.19
C LEU A 570 -2.11 44.16 4.20
N PHE A 571 -1.75 44.78 3.07
CA PHE A 571 -0.58 45.65 2.97
C PHE A 571 -0.86 47.06 3.51
N GLU A 572 -2.06 47.59 3.31
CA GLU A 572 -2.41 48.96 3.71
C GLU A 572 -2.60 49.12 5.22
N ARG A 573 -3.04 48.08 5.93
CA ARG A 573 -3.40 48.22 7.36
C ARG A 573 -2.32 47.85 8.37
N GLY A 574 -1.25 47.14 8.00
CA GLY A 574 -0.19 46.72 8.94
C GLY A 574 -0.63 45.78 10.09
N GLU A 575 -1.93 45.55 10.31
CA GLU A 575 -2.53 44.56 11.21
C GLU A 575 -3.76 43.92 10.54
N PRO A 576 -4.01 42.61 10.77
CA PRO A 576 -5.06 41.88 10.05
C PRO A 576 -6.47 42.30 10.50
N PRO A 577 -7.45 42.38 9.58
CA PRO A 577 -8.85 42.34 9.97
C PRO A 577 -9.13 40.97 10.62
N ILE A 578 -9.73 40.99 11.80
CA ILE A 578 -10.13 39.80 12.55
C ILE A 578 -11.25 39.10 11.77
N PHE A 579 -10.91 38.07 11.00
CA PHE A 579 -11.90 37.09 10.55
C PHE A 579 -12.12 36.06 11.65
N ASN A 580 -13.39 35.72 11.89
CA ASN A 580 -13.89 35.11 13.11
C ASN A 580 -13.31 33.69 13.41
N SER A 581 -12.74 33.58 14.63
CA SER A 581 -12.73 32.45 15.57
C SER A 581 -12.05 31.10 15.20
N ARG A 582 -10.75 30.95 15.55
CA ARG A 582 -10.29 30.14 16.71
C ARG A 582 -8.79 30.42 17.02
N PRO A 583 -8.38 30.56 18.30
CA PRO A 583 -7.05 31.07 18.66
C PRO A 583 -6.07 29.96 19.09
N ASN A 584 -4.80 30.05 18.66
CA ASN A 584 -3.57 29.92 19.49
C ASN A 584 -2.35 29.51 18.66
N VAL A 585 -1.75 30.46 17.95
CA VAL A 585 -0.34 30.36 17.49
C VAL A 585 0.40 31.68 17.79
N SER A 586 -0.30 32.82 17.76
CA SER A 586 0.30 34.15 17.97
C SER A 586 0.92 34.37 19.37
N SER A 587 0.45 33.67 20.41
CA SER A 587 0.98 33.81 21.79
C SER A 587 2.30 33.06 21.99
N LEU A 588 2.50 31.93 21.31
CA LEU A 588 3.74 31.16 21.34
C LEU A 588 4.85 31.89 20.57
N TRP A 589 4.50 32.51 19.43
CA TRP A 589 5.42 33.31 18.63
C TRP A 589 5.84 34.62 19.33
N ARG A 590 4.95 35.27 20.10
CA ARG A 590 5.34 36.41 20.95
C ARG A 590 6.32 36.02 22.05
N ARG A 591 6.28 34.78 22.55
CA ARG A 591 7.26 34.27 23.53
C ARG A 591 8.62 33.98 22.87
N LEU A 592 8.64 33.44 21.65
CA LEU A 592 9.88 33.22 20.90
C LEU A 592 10.56 34.54 20.51
N ARG A 593 9.80 35.57 20.12
CA ARG A 593 10.34 36.92 19.84
C ARG A 593 11.00 37.57 21.06
N ARG A 594 10.47 37.34 22.27
CA ARG A 594 11.06 37.88 23.52
C ARG A 594 12.32 37.13 23.96
N ARG A 595 12.42 35.82 23.71
CA ARG A 595 13.65 35.07 24.02
C ARG A 595 14.80 35.41 23.08
N HIS A 596 14.54 35.62 21.79
CA HIS A 596 15.60 35.92 20.83
C HIS A 596 16.19 37.34 20.97
N TRP A 597 15.41 38.30 21.48
CA TRP A 597 15.89 39.67 21.72
C TRP A 597 16.71 39.82 23.02
N ASN A 598 16.48 38.96 24.02
CA ASN A 598 17.19 39.03 25.30
C ASN A 598 18.58 38.38 25.26
N VAL A 599 18.85 37.48 24.30
CA VAL A 599 20.19 36.86 24.15
C VAL A 599 21.22 37.82 23.54
N GLY A 600 20.78 38.89 22.87
CA GLY A 600 21.65 39.90 22.25
C GLY A 600 21.98 41.12 23.12
N LYS A 601 21.49 41.20 24.36
CA LYS A 601 21.67 42.37 25.24
C LYS A 601 22.46 42.12 26.53
N GLU A 602 22.93 40.90 26.80
CA GLU A 602 23.73 40.58 28.00
C GLU A 602 25.24 40.42 27.75
N VAL A 603 25.76 40.72 26.54
CA VAL A 603 27.19 40.53 26.22
C VAL A 603 27.97 41.85 26.02
N THR A 604 27.34 43.02 26.23
CA THR A 604 28.01 44.33 26.02
C THR A 604 28.13 45.24 27.25
N GLU A 605 27.94 44.72 28.46
CA GLU A 605 28.29 45.44 29.71
C GLU A 605 28.92 44.50 30.75
N ALA A 606 30.15 44.05 30.49
CA ALA A 606 31.04 43.49 31.52
C ALA A 606 32.50 43.71 31.10
N GLY A 607 32.96 44.96 31.21
CA GLY A 607 34.30 45.35 30.81
C GLY A 607 34.73 46.72 31.34
N GLN A 608 34.42 47.01 32.62
CA GLN A 608 35.04 48.06 33.42
C GLN A 608 34.76 47.81 34.90
N VAL A 609 35.64 47.03 35.55
CA VAL A 609 36.35 47.30 36.82
C VAL A 609 37.50 46.30 36.89
#